data_AF-A0AAD5IFH8-F1
#
_entry.id   AF-A0AAD5IFH8-F1
#
_cell.length_a   1.000
_cell.length_b   1.000
_cell.length_c   1.000
_cell.angle_alpha   90.00
_cell.angle_beta   90.00
_cell.angle_gamma   90.00
#
_symmetry.space_group_name_H-M   'P 1'
#
loop_
_entity.id
_entity.type
_entity.pdbx_description
1 polymer ?
#
loop_
_entity_poly.entity_id
_entity_poly.type
_entity_poly.pdbx_seq_one_letter_code
_entity_poly.pdbx_strand_id
1 'polypeptide(L)'
;MDQRDCSMKVDKLIEKHAWIASEKQLFGRSGTDYDFVSRDPLKAIEELRKLQAEKLGLEKRVNKKVMTMFEKAEDEYNDLMSKKSIIEFIVVSLKQGMFNNANVLFRTKFVDGVSTVQRTVAKQSK
;
A
#
# COMPACT_ATOMS: atom_id res chain seq x y z
N MET A 1 42.33 -39.11 6.45
CA MET A 1 42.30 -37.89 5.61
C MET A 1 43.74 -37.59 5.25
N ASP A 2 44.06 -37.62 3.97
CA ASP A 2 45.43 -37.47 3.50
C ASP A 2 45.80 -35.99 3.41
N GLN A 3 47.02 -35.64 3.82
CA GLN A 3 47.52 -34.25 3.86
C GLN A 3 47.43 -33.54 2.50
N ARG A 4 47.51 -34.30 1.40
CA ARG A 4 47.34 -33.81 0.03
C ARG A 4 45.92 -33.29 -0.23
N ASP A 5 44.90 -34.00 0.27
CA ASP A 5 43.50 -33.59 0.08
C ASP A 5 43.16 -32.31 0.84
N CYS A 6 43.76 -32.11 2.03
CA CYS A 6 43.60 -30.88 2.80
C CYS A 6 44.24 -29.68 2.09
N SER A 7 45.44 -29.84 1.52
CA SER A 7 46.11 -28.78 0.76
C SER A 7 45.28 -28.37 -0.45
N MET A 8 44.84 -29.34 -1.25
CA MET A 8 44.04 -29.06 -2.45
C MET A 8 42.71 -28.36 -2.12
N LYS A 9 42.09 -28.65 -0.96
CA LYS A 9 40.89 -27.93 -0.50
C LYS A 9 41.20 -26.49 -0.13
N VAL A 10 42.32 -26.23 0.53
CA VAL A 10 42.74 -24.87 0.90
C VAL A 10 43.04 -24.05 -0.36
N ASP A 11 43.78 -24.60 -1.31
CA ASP A 11 44.14 -23.90 -2.55
C ASP A 11 42.88 -23.52 -3.36
N LYS A 12 41.92 -24.45 -3.47
CA LYS A 12 40.62 -24.18 -4.10
C LYS A 12 39.82 -23.07 -3.40
N LEU A 13 39.88 -23.01 -2.07
CA LEU A 13 39.18 -21.97 -1.31
C LEU A 13 39.82 -20.59 -1.50
N ILE A 14 41.16 -20.54 -1.53
CA ILE A 14 41.91 -19.30 -1.78
C ILE A 14 41.64 -18.79 -3.19
N GLU A 15 41.64 -19.66 -4.19
CA GLU A 15 41.37 -19.30 -5.58
C GLU A 15 39.92 -18.80 -5.77
N LYS A 16 38.96 -19.44 -5.11
CA LYS A 16 37.54 -19.07 -5.20
C LYS A 16 37.22 -17.73 -4.51
N HIS A 17 38.00 -17.36 -3.51
CA HIS A 17 37.69 -16.24 -2.63
C HIS A 17 38.89 -15.30 -2.50
N ALA A 18 39.02 -14.37 -3.45
CA ALA A 18 40.13 -13.42 -3.52
C ALA A 18 40.37 -12.61 -2.23
N TRP A 19 39.32 -12.32 -1.46
CA TRP A 19 39.41 -11.60 -0.19
C TRP A 19 40.20 -12.37 0.90
N ILE A 20 40.30 -13.70 0.79
CA ILE A 20 41.08 -14.51 1.73
C ILE A 20 42.55 -14.11 1.65
N ALA A 21 43.10 -13.82 0.47
CA ALA A 21 44.51 -13.44 0.36
C ALA A 21 44.82 -12.14 1.12
N SER A 22 43.90 -11.18 1.12
CA SER A 22 44.04 -9.91 1.84
C SER A 22 43.78 -10.03 3.35
N GLU A 23 42.95 -10.99 3.80
CA GLU A 23 42.49 -11.03 5.19
C GLU A 23 42.99 -12.23 5.99
N LYS A 24 43.60 -13.23 5.35
CA LYS A 24 44.12 -14.46 5.99
C LYS A 24 45.05 -14.16 7.17
N GLN A 25 45.81 -13.08 7.11
CA GLN A 25 46.70 -12.62 8.18
C GLN A 25 45.97 -12.22 9.48
N LEU A 26 44.67 -11.94 9.40
CA LEU A 26 43.82 -11.56 10.53
C LEU A 26 43.10 -12.76 11.15
N PHE A 27 43.11 -13.93 10.52
CA PHE A 27 42.39 -15.10 10.99
C PHE A 27 42.93 -15.61 12.32
N GLY A 28 42.05 -15.81 13.31
CA GLY A 28 42.42 -16.27 14.64
C GLY A 28 43.21 -15.26 15.48
N ARG A 29 43.37 -14.00 15.01
CA ARG A 29 43.98 -12.95 15.82
C ARG A 29 42.98 -12.43 16.83
N SER A 30 43.40 -12.35 18.09
CA SER A 30 42.60 -11.76 19.17
C SER A 30 42.23 -10.30 18.85
N GLY A 31 40.97 -9.94 19.06
CA GLY A 31 40.47 -8.58 18.83
C GLY A 31 40.24 -8.21 17.35
N THR A 32 40.35 -9.15 16.42
CA THR A 32 39.87 -8.98 15.04
C THR A 32 38.47 -9.59 14.88
N ASP A 33 37.81 -9.31 13.75
CA ASP A 33 36.54 -9.95 13.40
C ASP A 33 36.65 -11.48 13.20
N TYR A 34 37.90 -12.00 13.15
CA TYR A 34 38.23 -13.41 13.03
C TYR A 34 38.77 -14.01 14.33
N ASP A 35 38.51 -13.39 15.47
CA ASP A 35 38.82 -13.96 16.78
C ASP A 35 37.86 -15.11 17.12
N PHE A 36 38.23 -16.32 16.70
CA PHE A 36 37.42 -17.52 16.91
C PHE A 36 37.37 -17.99 18.37
N VAL A 37 38.18 -17.41 19.27
CA VAL A 37 38.16 -17.72 20.70
C VAL A 37 37.05 -16.92 21.39
N SER A 38 36.91 -15.64 21.06
CA SER A 38 35.83 -14.80 21.59
C SER A 38 34.51 -14.97 20.84
N ARG A 39 34.56 -15.31 19.55
CA ARG A 39 33.39 -15.42 18.68
C ARG A 39 33.28 -16.82 18.07
N ASP A 40 32.41 -17.63 18.70
CA ASP A 40 32.14 -19.00 18.28
C ASP A 40 31.49 -19.03 16.88
N PRO A 41 32.14 -19.64 15.87
CA PRO A 41 31.61 -19.74 14.51
C PRO A 41 30.23 -20.41 14.44
N LEU A 42 29.94 -21.38 15.31
CA LEU A 42 28.64 -22.07 15.32
C LEU A 42 27.52 -21.15 15.80
N LYS A 43 27.78 -20.35 16.83
CA LYS A 43 26.84 -19.33 17.30
C LYS A 43 26.62 -18.24 16.26
N ALA A 44 27.68 -17.80 15.57
CA ALA A 44 27.58 -16.81 14.50
C ALA A 44 26.71 -17.31 13.33
N ILE A 45 26.80 -18.60 12.97
CA ILE A 45 25.93 -19.21 11.95
C ILE A 45 24.47 -19.24 12.40
N GLU A 46 24.20 -19.60 13.66
CA GLU A 46 22.83 -19.62 14.18
C GLU A 46 22.23 -18.20 14.25
N GLU A 47 23.01 -17.21 14.69
CA GLU A 47 22.61 -15.80 14.66
C GLU A 47 22.33 -15.32 13.24
N LEU A 48 23.20 -15.66 12.28
CA LEU A 48 22.99 -15.33 10.87
C LEU A 48 21.68 -15.92 10.35
N ARG A 49 21.42 -17.20 10.68
CA ARG A 49 20.18 -17.89 10.29
C ARG A 49 18.96 -17.21 10.89
N LYS A 50 19.01 -16.85 12.18
CA LYS A 50 17.93 -16.13 12.88
C LYS A 50 17.66 -14.77 12.24
N LEU A 51 18.71 -13.98 11.99
CA LEU A 51 18.59 -12.66 11.36
C LEU A 51 18.06 -12.76 9.92
N GLN A 52 18.48 -13.76 9.15
CA GLN A 52 17.93 -14.02 7.82
C GLN A 52 16.43 -14.36 7.87
N ALA A 53 16.00 -15.21 8.81
CA ALA A 53 14.59 -15.53 8.99
C ALA A 53 13.76 -14.30 9.41
N GLU A 54 14.30 -13.46 10.29
CA GLU A 54 13.66 -12.20 10.70
C GLU A 54 13.54 -11.22 9.52
N LYS A 55 14.60 -11.05 8.74
CA LYS A 55 14.59 -10.23 7.52
C LYS A 55 13.50 -10.70 6.56
N LEU A 56 13.45 -12.00 6.26
CA LEU A 56 12.42 -12.56 5.38
C LEU A 56 11.00 -12.38 5.94
N GLY A 57 10.83 -12.52 7.26
CA GLY A 57 9.57 -12.26 7.93
C GLY A 57 9.14 -10.79 7.85
N LEU A 58 10.08 -9.87 8.04
CA LEU A 58 9.86 -8.43 7.88
C LEU A 58 9.45 -8.08 6.44
N GLU A 59 10.18 -8.59 5.44
CA GLU A 59 9.89 -8.37 4.03
C GLU A 59 8.47 -8.82 3.66
N LYS A 60 8.07 -10.02 4.09
CA LYS A 60 6.69 -10.52 3.89
C LYS A 60 5.65 -9.62 4.56
N ARG A 61 5.91 -9.12 5.77
CA ARG A 61 5.00 -8.20 6.48
C ARG A 61 4.88 -6.85 5.78
N VAL A 62 5.99 -6.30 5.30
CA VAL A 62 6.00 -5.06 4.52
C VAL A 62 5.15 -5.23 3.27
N ASN A 63 5.35 -6.31 2.51
CA ASN A 63 4.56 -6.60 1.32
C ASN A 63 3.06 -6.71 1.65
N LYS A 64 2.70 -7.44 2.72
CA LYS A 64 1.30 -7.52 3.17
C LYS A 64 0.71 -6.15 3.53
N LYS A 65 1.46 -5.31 4.26
CA LYS A 65 0.99 -3.98 4.64
C LYS A 65 0.74 -3.10 3.43
N VAL A 66 1.63 -3.14 2.44
CA VAL A 66 1.48 -2.41 1.18
C VAL A 66 0.22 -2.86 0.44
N MET A 67 -0.02 -4.17 0.33
CA MET A 67 -1.25 -4.70 -0.29
C MET A 67 -2.50 -4.19 0.42
N THR A 68 -2.57 -4.25 1.75
CA THR A 68 -3.73 -3.75 2.50
C THR A 68 -3.94 -2.24 2.37
N MET A 69 -2.86 -1.47 2.17
CA MET A 69 -2.97 -0.03 1.91
C MET A 69 -3.51 0.25 0.49
N PHE A 70 -3.10 -0.54 -0.50
CA PHE A 70 -3.61 -0.43 -1.87
C PHE A 70 -5.09 -0.83 -1.95
N GLU A 71 -5.47 -1.96 -1.38
CA GLU A 71 -6.87 -2.42 -1.33
C GLU A 71 -7.78 -1.34 -0.71
N LYS A 72 -7.36 -0.77 0.43
CA LYS A 72 -8.13 0.30 1.09
C LYS A 72 -8.27 1.55 0.21
N ALA A 73 -7.21 1.96 -0.47
CA ALA A 73 -7.25 3.13 -1.35
C ALA A 73 -8.16 2.89 -2.57
N GLU A 74 -8.14 1.68 -3.12
CA GLU A 74 -9.02 1.27 -4.21
C GLU A 74 -10.49 1.24 -3.77
N ASP A 75 -10.78 0.71 -2.58
CA ASP A 75 -12.13 0.71 -2.00
C ASP A 75 -12.67 2.14 -1.80
N GLU A 76 -11.87 3.03 -1.21
CA GLU A 76 -12.24 4.44 -1.00
C GLU A 76 -12.48 5.17 -2.33
N TYR A 77 -11.67 4.90 -3.36
CA TYR A 77 -11.87 5.45 -4.69
C TYR A 77 -13.18 4.94 -5.32
N ASN A 78 -13.44 3.64 -5.26
CA ASN A 78 -14.64 3.03 -5.83
C ASN A 78 -15.92 3.55 -5.15
N ASP A 79 -15.91 3.68 -3.82
CA ASP A 79 -17.02 4.27 -3.06
C ASP A 79 -17.28 5.72 -3.48
N LEU A 80 -16.23 6.53 -3.63
CA LEU A 80 -16.37 7.91 -4.08
C LEU A 80 -16.92 8.00 -5.51
N MET A 81 -16.42 7.17 -6.41
CA MET A 81 -16.90 7.10 -7.79
C MET A 81 -18.37 6.65 -7.87
N SER A 82 -18.79 5.71 -7.03
CA SER A 82 -20.18 5.29 -6.89
C SER A 82 -21.08 6.45 -6.43
N LYS A 83 -20.67 7.16 -5.37
CA LYS A 83 -21.39 8.34 -4.87
C LYS A 83 -21.52 9.43 -5.93
N LYS A 84 -20.43 9.69 -6.67
CA LYS A 84 -20.44 10.66 -7.78
C LYS A 84 -21.45 10.25 -8.86
N SER A 85 -21.46 8.99 -9.26
CA SER A 85 -22.39 8.46 -10.27
C SER A 85 -23.85 8.63 -9.84
N ILE A 86 -24.16 8.38 -8.56
CA ILE A 86 -25.51 8.61 -8.00
C ILE A 86 -25.90 10.09 -8.11
N ILE A 87 -25.00 11.00 -7.76
CA ILE A 87 -25.27 12.45 -7.84
C ILE A 87 -25.48 12.88 -9.29
N GLU A 88 -24.61 12.45 -10.21
CA GLU A 88 -24.73 12.75 -11.65
C GLU A 88 -26.07 12.24 -12.20
N PHE A 89 -26.47 11.03 -11.82
CA PHE A 89 -27.77 10.46 -12.18
C PHE A 89 -28.93 11.33 -11.67
N ILE A 90 -28.95 11.67 -10.38
CA ILE A 90 -30.00 12.49 -9.76
C ILE A 90 -30.12 13.83 -10.48
N VAL A 91 -28.99 14.51 -10.74
CA VAL A 91 -28.98 15.79 -11.42
C VAL A 91 -29.56 15.66 -12.81
N VAL A 92 -29.11 14.70 -13.61
CA VAL A 92 -29.60 14.52 -14.99
C VAL A 92 -31.07 14.15 -15.02
N SER A 93 -31.52 13.22 -14.19
CA SER A 93 -32.91 12.74 -14.17
C SER A 93 -33.90 13.79 -13.68
N LEU A 94 -33.53 14.62 -12.71
CA LEU A 94 -34.44 15.64 -12.16
C LEU A 94 -34.41 16.96 -12.92
N LYS A 95 -33.33 17.25 -13.67
CA LYS A 95 -33.14 18.50 -14.41
C LYS A 95 -34.34 18.83 -15.29
N GLN A 96 -34.84 17.87 -16.07
CA GLN A 96 -35.98 18.11 -16.97
C GLN A 96 -37.28 18.42 -16.22
N GLY A 97 -37.58 17.65 -15.16
CA GLY A 97 -38.77 17.84 -14.33
C GLY A 97 -38.75 19.16 -13.56
N MET A 98 -37.57 19.56 -13.07
CA MET A 98 -37.36 20.85 -12.42
C MET A 98 -37.58 22.02 -13.38
N PHE A 99 -37.01 22.00 -14.58
CA PHE A 99 -37.21 23.08 -15.56
C PHE A 99 -38.65 23.23 -16.02
N ASN A 100 -39.38 22.12 -16.17
CA ASN A 100 -40.79 22.16 -16.57
C ASN A 100 -41.70 22.79 -15.50
N ASN A 101 -41.34 22.75 -14.21
CA ASN A 101 -42.19 23.17 -13.10
C ASN A 101 -41.66 24.36 -12.27
N ALA A 102 -40.45 24.84 -12.52
CA ALA A 102 -39.78 25.89 -11.73
C ALA A 102 -40.50 27.26 -11.73
N ASN A 103 -41.42 27.49 -12.66
CA ASN A 103 -42.12 28.78 -12.81
C ASN A 103 -43.56 28.78 -12.29
N VAL A 104 -43.97 27.78 -11.52
CA VAL A 104 -45.35 27.63 -11.05
C VAL A 104 -45.51 28.26 -9.66
N LEU A 105 -46.23 29.38 -9.58
CA LEU A 105 -46.65 30.01 -8.34
C LEU A 105 -48.11 29.66 -8.06
N PHE A 106 -48.40 29.20 -6.85
CA PHE A 106 -49.77 29.02 -6.37
C PHE A 106 -50.15 30.19 -5.46
N ARG A 107 -51.27 30.85 -5.76
CA ARG A 107 -51.83 31.92 -4.93
C ARG A 107 -53.21 31.52 -4.43
N THR A 108 -53.40 31.56 -3.13
CA THR A 108 -54.72 31.39 -2.51
C THR A 108 -55.42 32.74 -2.43
N LYS A 109 -56.69 32.79 -2.80
CA LYS A 109 -57.56 33.96 -2.65
C LYS A 109 -58.95 33.54 -2.21
N PHE A 110 -59.64 34.40 -1.49
CA PHE A 110 -61.01 34.16 -1.06
C PHE A 110 -61.95 34.88 -2.02
N VAL A 111 -62.86 34.15 -2.68
CA VAL A 111 -63.81 34.69 -3.65
C VAL A 111 -65.17 34.05 -3.36
N ASP A 112 -66.22 34.86 -3.25
CA ASP A 112 -67.62 34.43 -3.03
C ASP A 112 -67.81 33.45 -1.87
N GLY A 113 -67.14 33.69 -0.74
CA GLY A 113 -67.26 32.84 0.44
C GLY A 113 -66.43 31.55 0.41
N VAL A 114 -65.65 31.31 -0.65
CA VAL A 114 -64.87 30.07 -0.84
C VAL A 114 -63.39 30.38 -1.10
N SER A 115 -62.51 29.64 -0.40
CA SER A 115 -61.07 29.68 -0.64
C SER A 115 -60.71 29.00 -1.97
N THR A 116 -60.15 29.77 -2.90
CA THR A 116 -59.77 29.32 -4.24
C THR A 116 -58.25 29.36 -4.40
N VAL A 117 -57.66 28.31 -4.98
CA VAL A 117 -56.22 28.26 -5.33
C VAL A 117 -56.05 28.53 -6.82
N GLN A 118 -55.25 29.53 -7.18
CA GLN A 118 -54.92 29.88 -8.56
C GLN A 118 -53.47 29.50 -8.88
N ARG A 119 -53.27 28.72 -9.94
CA ARG A 119 -51.95 28.41 -10.51
C ARG A 119 -51.53 29.50 -11.49
N THR A 120 -50.36 30.09 -11.31
CA THR A 120 -49.78 31.11 -12.21
C THR A 120 -48.42 30.61 -12.71
N VAL A 121 -48.21 30.62 -14.03
CA VAL A 121 -46.90 30.32 -14.63
C VAL A 121 -46.20 31.63 -14.95
N ALA A 122 -45.03 31.89 -14.37
CA ALA A 122 -44.20 33.03 -14.75
C ALA A 122 -43.71 32.85 -16.20
N LYS A 123 -44.11 33.74 -17.11
CA LYS A 123 -43.56 33.78 -18.47
C LYS A 123 -42.06 34.07 -18.38
N GLN A 124 -41.23 33.16 -18.90
CA GLN A 124 -39.81 33.45 -19.07
C GLN A 124 -39.68 34.61 -20.08
N SER A 125 -39.09 35.74 -19.67
CA SER A 125 -38.69 36.75 -20.66
C SER A 125 -37.53 36.18 -21.47
N LYS A 126 -37.62 36.29 -22.79
CA LYS A 126 -36.49 35.99 -23.69
C LYS A 126 -35.30 36.90 -23.41
#